data_AF-Q58T05-F1
#
_entry.id   AF-Q58T05-F1
#
_cell.length_a   1.000
_cell.length_b   1.000
_cell.length_c   1.000
_cell.angle_alpha   90.00
_cell.angle_beta   90.00
_cell.angle_gamma   90.00
#
_symmetry.space_group_name_H-M   'P 1'
#
loop_
_entity.id
_entity.type
_entity.pdbx_description
1 polymer ?
#
loop_
_entity_poly.entity_id
_entity_poly.type
_entity_poly.pdbx_seq_one_letter_code
_entity_poly.pdbx_strand_id
1 'polypeptide(L)'
;MKKADVLDLIKYHFENKEAEFRNQAITIARSFDKAGDSQLAQYIIGLISQSDRFVPQNGDHSDNLVPVKLDTGPLPLPTTITNDLKGIINAVNHNIGINKFLFVGSPGTGKTESAKQIARLLNRE
;
A
#
# COMPACT_ATOMS: atom_id res chain seq x y z
N MET A 1 9.01 -25.15 9.39
CA MET A 1 10.20 -24.93 8.54
C MET A 1 11.02 -26.21 8.46
N LYS A 2 11.31 -26.68 7.24
CA LYS A 2 12.19 -27.83 6.97
C LYS A 2 13.62 -27.33 6.74
N LYS A 3 14.62 -28.20 6.94
CA LYS A 3 16.03 -27.88 6.62
C LYS A 3 16.22 -27.52 5.13
N ALA A 4 15.44 -28.14 4.24
CA ALA A 4 15.43 -27.81 2.81
C ALA A 4 15.08 -26.35 2.56
N ASP A 5 14.14 -25.78 3.32
CA ASP A 5 13.68 -24.41 3.10
C ASP A 5 14.81 -23.38 3.25
N VAL A 6 15.75 -23.61 4.17
CA VAL A 6 16.91 -22.75 4.39
C VAL A 6 17.92 -22.90 3.26
N LEU A 7 18.18 -24.14 2.82
CA LEU A 7 19.07 -24.42 1.70
C LEU A 7 18.56 -23.79 0.41
N ASP A 8 17.26 -23.88 0.15
CA ASP A 8 16.63 -23.31 -1.04
C ASP A 8 16.70 -21.78 -1.05
N LEU A 9 16.47 -21.12 0.10
CA LEU A 9 16.68 -19.67 0.22
C LEU A 9 18.12 -19.25 -0.12
N ILE A 10 19.11 -19.93 0.46
CA ILE A 10 20.53 -19.64 0.21
C ILE A 10 20.86 -19.87 -1.26
N LYS A 11 20.43 -21.01 -1.81
CA LYS A 11 20.65 -21.38 -3.21
C LYS A 11 20.03 -20.36 -4.16
N TYR A 12 18.76 -20.02 -3.98
CA TYR A 12 18.07 -19.08 -4.87
C TYR A 12 18.68 -17.68 -4.81
N HIS A 13 19.17 -17.24 -3.65
CA HIS A 13 19.89 -15.98 -3.53
C HIS A 13 21.19 -15.99 -4.36
N PHE A 14 22.05 -16.99 -4.19
CA PHE A 14 23.31 -17.08 -4.94
C PHE A 14 23.12 -17.35 -6.44
N GLU A 15 22.01 -17.97 -6.83
CA GLU A 15 21.63 -18.17 -8.24
C GLU A 15 20.91 -16.96 -8.86
N ASN A 16 20.70 -15.86 -8.11
CA ASN A 16 19.92 -14.67 -8.53
C ASN A 16 18.49 -15.01 -8.98
N LYS A 17 17.89 -16.03 -8.37
CA LYS A 17 16.52 -16.50 -8.64
C LYS A 17 15.53 -15.84 -7.71
N GLU A 18 15.29 -14.55 -7.93
CA GLU A 18 14.44 -13.72 -7.06
C GLU A 18 13.00 -14.23 -6.94
N ALA A 19 12.39 -14.71 -8.03
CA ALA A 19 11.03 -15.21 -8.00
C ALA A 19 10.90 -16.46 -7.11
N GLU A 20 11.84 -17.40 -7.24
CA GLU A 20 11.92 -18.62 -6.45
C GLU A 20 12.25 -18.32 -4.99
N PHE A 21 13.19 -17.41 -4.73
CA PHE A 21 13.50 -16.93 -3.38
C PHE A 21 12.25 -16.39 -2.68
N ARG A 22 11.48 -15.55 -3.36
CA ARG A 22 10.25 -14.97 -2.82
C ARG A 22 9.17 -16.01 -2.57
N ASN A 23 8.94 -16.91 -3.53
CA ASN A 23 7.97 -18.00 -3.36
C ASN A 23 8.33 -18.89 -2.16
N GLN A 24 9.62 -19.14 -1.97
CA GLN A 24 10.12 -19.91 -0.83
C GLN A 24 9.89 -19.16 0.49
N ALA A 25 10.20 -17.86 0.53
CA ALA A 25 10.00 -17.04 1.71
C ALA A 25 8.51 -16.89 2.09
N ILE A 26 7.61 -16.77 1.10
CA ILE A 26 6.14 -16.79 1.31
C ILE A 26 5.69 -18.14 1.87
N THR A 27 6.24 -19.24 1.37
CA THR A 27 5.92 -20.59 1.86
C THR A 27 6.33 -20.76 3.32
N ILE A 28 7.51 -20.26 3.69
CA ILE A 28 8.00 -20.24 5.08
C ILE A 28 7.08 -19.39 5.97
N ALA A 29 6.72 -18.18 5.54
CA ALA A 29 5.80 -17.31 6.27
C ALA A 29 4.45 -17.99 6.54
N ARG A 30 3.85 -18.64 5.52
CA ARG A 30 2.62 -19.43 5.69
C ARG A 30 2.79 -20.59 6.66
N SER A 31 3.98 -21.20 6.71
CA SER A 31 4.26 -22.28 7.66
C SER A 31 4.31 -21.79 9.10
N PHE A 32 4.87 -20.59 9.33
CA PHE A 32 4.89 -19.94 10.64
C PHE A 32 3.49 -19.51 11.08
N ASP A 33 2.71 -18.94 10.17
CA ASP A 33 1.32 -18.56 10.46
C ASP A 33 0.48 -19.76 10.89
N LYS A 34 0.61 -20.89 10.17
CA LYS A 34 -0.03 -22.17 10.54
C LYS A 34 0.44 -22.75 11.87
N ALA A 35 1.64 -22.41 12.31
CA ALA A 35 2.18 -22.84 13.60
C ALA A 35 1.77 -21.91 14.77
N GLY A 36 1.08 -20.79 14.48
CA GLY A 36 0.67 -19.79 15.46
C GLY A 36 1.60 -18.57 15.55
N ASP A 37 2.70 -18.56 14.80
CA ASP A 37 3.69 -17.47 14.77
C ASP A 37 3.27 -16.37 13.76
N SER A 38 2.04 -15.87 13.89
CA SER A 38 1.46 -14.92 12.92
C SER A 38 2.22 -13.60 12.82
N GLN A 39 2.81 -13.11 13.92
CA GLN A 39 3.62 -11.88 13.89
C GLN A 39 4.88 -12.04 13.04
N LEU A 40 5.57 -13.19 13.17
CA LEU A 40 6.76 -13.48 12.38
C LEU A 40 6.40 -13.68 10.90
N ALA A 41 5.28 -14.37 10.62
CA ALA A 41 4.77 -14.52 9.27
C ALA A 41 4.49 -13.17 8.60
N GLN A 42 3.78 -12.28 9.28
CA GLN A 42 3.48 -10.93 8.79
C GLN A 42 4.74 -10.10 8.57
N TYR A 43 5.72 -10.19 9.47
CA TYR A 43 7.00 -9.51 9.33
C TYR A 43 7.76 -9.95 8.06
N ILE A 44 7.84 -11.26 7.81
CA ILE A 44 8.47 -11.80 6.59
C ILE A 44 7.77 -11.31 5.33
N ILE A 45 6.43 -11.34 5.30
CA ILE A 45 5.65 -10.81 4.17
C ILE A 45 5.91 -9.31 3.97
N GLY A 46 5.98 -8.54 5.05
CA GLY A 46 6.31 -7.12 5.01
C GLY A 46 7.68 -6.85 4.36
N LEU A 47 8.71 -7.59 4.74
CA LEU A 47 10.05 -7.47 4.16
C LEU A 47 10.07 -7.77 2.66
N ILE A 48 9.40 -8.84 2.24
CA ILE A 48 9.31 -9.21 0.82
C ILE A 48 8.53 -8.13 0.05
N SER A 49 7.47 -7.58 0.63
CA SER A 49 6.61 -6.58 -0.03
C SER A 49 7.25 -5.21 -0.17
N GLN A 50 8.17 -4.83 0.72
CA GLN A 50 8.91 -3.56 0.62
C GLN A 50 9.92 -3.55 -0.54
N SER A 51 10.40 -4.73 -0.96
CA SER A 51 11.35 -4.86 -2.08
C SER A 51 10.69 -4.65 -3.46
N ASP A 52 9.37 -4.81 -3.55
CA ASP A 52 8.61 -4.33 -4.70
C ASP A 52 8.40 -2.83 -4.58
N ARG A 53 9.41 -2.10 -5.05
CA ARG A 53 9.17 -0.78 -5.62
C ARG A 53 8.08 -0.96 -6.66
N PHE A 54 6.85 -0.60 -6.30
CA PHE A 54 5.86 -0.14 -7.27
C PHE A 54 6.47 1.07 -7.96
N VAL A 55 7.34 0.83 -8.93
CA VAL A 55 7.71 1.86 -9.88
C VAL A 55 6.42 2.08 -10.66
N PRO A 56 5.84 3.28 -10.64
CA PRO A 56 4.77 3.59 -11.57
C PRO A 56 5.29 3.19 -12.95
N GLN A 57 4.57 2.35 -13.68
CA GLN A 57 4.79 2.36 -15.12
C GLN A 57 4.39 3.76 -15.55
N ASN A 58 5.37 4.59 -15.86
CA ASN A 58 5.18 5.92 -16.44
C ASN A 58 4.63 5.73 -17.86
N GLY A 59 3.40 5.24 -17.96
CA GLY A 59 2.54 5.53 -19.10
C GLY A 59 1.79 6.79 -18.73
N ASP A 60 1.92 7.83 -19.54
CA ASP A 60 1.02 8.98 -19.49
C ASP A 60 -0.40 8.45 -19.61
N HIS A 61 -1.08 8.33 -18.48
CA HIS A 61 -2.47 7.91 -18.32
C HIS A 61 -2.78 6.51 -18.89
N SER A 62 -3.23 5.59 -18.04
CA SER A 62 -3.78 4.31 -18.52
C SER A 62 -4.98 4.57 -19.44
N ASP A 63 -4.99 3.98 -20.63
CA ASP A 63 -6.08 4.06 -21.62
C ASP A 63 -7.48 3.71 -21.07
N ASN A 64 -7.54 3.08 -19.91
CA ASN A 64 -8.77 2.63 -19.25
C ASN A 64 -9.27 3.54 -18.11
N LEU A 65 -8.56 4.62 -17.78
CA LEU A 65 -8.98 5.58 -16.75
C LEU A 65 -9.40 6.90 -17.39
N VAL A 66 -10.52 7.43 -16.92
CA VAL A 66 -11.02 8.75 -17.35
C VAL A 66 -10.84 9.73 -16.20
N PRO A 67 -10.22 10.90 -16.42
CA PRO A 67 -10.12 11.93 -15.39
C PRO A 67 -11.52 12.39 -14.97
N VAL A 68 -11.71 12.50 -13.66
CA VAL A 68 -12.97 12.98 -13.07
C VAL A 68 -12.82 14.46 -12.77
N LYS A 69 -13.77 15.28 -13.25
CA LYS A 69 -13.85 16.68 -12.85
C LYS A 69 -14.06 16.78 -11.34
N LEU A 70 -13.16 17.48 -10.66
CA LEU A 70 -13.28 17.75 -9.24
C LEU A 70 -14.28 18.89 -9.03
N ASP A 71 -15.25 18.68 -8.15
CA ASP A 71 -16.21 19.72 -7.77
C ASP A 71 -15.52 20.76 -6.87
N THR A 72 -15.80 22.05 -7.12
CA THR A 72 -15.32 23.17 -6.31
C THR A 72 -16.18 23.41 -5.07
N GLY A 73 -17.34 22.77 -4.97
CA GLY A 73 -18.21 22.85 -3.80
C GLY A 73 -17.53 22.49 -2.48
N PRO A 74 -17.94 23.11 -1.36
CA PRO A 74 -17.53 22.69 -0.04
C PRO A 74 -18.12 21.32 0.29
N LEU A 75 -17.31 20.41 0.82
CA LEU A 75 -17.79 19.13 1.36
C LEU A 75 -17.99 19.28 2.87
N PRO A 76 -19.24 19.40 3.36
CA PRO A 76 -19.48 19.49 4.79
C PRO A 76 -19.14 18.14 5.42
N LEU A 77 -18.08 18.12 6.22
CA LEU A 77 -17.62 16.95 6.95
C LEU A 77 -17.70 17.22 8.45
N PRO A 78 -17.92 16.17 9.27
CA PRO A 78 -17.67 16.25 10.70
C PRO A 78 -16.27 16.80 10.98
N THR A 79 -16.14 17.56 12.07
CA THR A 79 -14.88 18.21 12.46
C THR A 79 -13.73 17.22 12.59
N THR A 80 -14.00 16.02 13.12
CA THR A 80 -13.03 14.92 13.24
C THR A 80 -12.44 14.54 11.89
N ILE A 81 -13.30 14.23 10.91
CA ILE A 81 -12.86 13.85 9.56
C ILE A 81 -12.09 15.00 8.90
N THR A 82 -12.56 16.24 9.08
CA THR A 82 -11.88 17.44 8.55
C THR A 82 -10.45 17.56 9.08
N ASN A 83 -10.23 17.28 10.37
CA ASN A 83 -8.90 17.32 10.98
C ASN A 83 -8.01 16.19 10.47
N ASP A 84 -8.55 14.98 10.28
CA ASP A 84 -7.81 13.86 9.70
C ASP A 84 -7.35 14.18 8.26
N LEU A 85 -8.23 14.75 7.43
CA LEU A 85 -7.88 15.17 6.06
C LEU A 85 -6.78 16.25 6.05
N LYS A 86 -6.83 17.22 6.98
CA LYS A 86 -5.74 18.20 7.14
C LYS A 86 -4.41 17.51 7.51
N GLY A 87 -4.47 16.51 8.39
CA GLY A 87 -3.30 15.69 8.73
C GLY A 87 -2.69 15.00 7.52
N ILE A 88 -3.53 14.40 6.67
CA ILE A 88 -3.11 13.76 5.40
C ILE A 88 -2.41 14.77 4.50
N ILE A 89 -3.03 15.94 4.26
CA ILE A 89 -2.47 16.99 3.39
C ILE A 89 -1.12 17.46 3.92
N ASN A 90 -1.01 17.69 5.23
CA ASN A 90 0.23 18.10 5.85
C ASN A 90 1.32 17.03 5.72
N ALA A 91 0.99 15.75 5.94
CA ALA A 91 1.95 14.66 5.81
C ALA A 91 2.49 14.50 4.38
N VAL A 92 1.62 14.70 3.38
CA VAL A 92 2.01 14.68 1.96
C VAL A 92 2.89 15.89 1.63
N ASN A 93 2.50 17.10 2.02
CA ASN A 93 3.27 18.32 1.72
C ASN A 93 4.66 18.34 2.37
N HIS A 94 4.80 17.73 3.55
CA HIS A 94 6.07 17.67 4.27
C HIS A 94 6.88 16.41 3.97
N ASN A 95 6.46 15.58 3.00
CA ASN A 95 7.16 14.35 2.59
C ASN A 95 7.57 13.45 3.78
N ILE A 96 6.65 13.21 4.73
CA ILE A 96 6.91 12.43 5.96
C ILE A 96 7.07 10.92 5.67
N GLY A 97 7.15 10.50 4.40
CA GLY A 97 7.29 9.11 3.99
C GLY A 97 5.99 8.30 3.98
N ILE A 98 4.84 8.94 4.18
CA ILE A 98 3.51 8.33 4.10
C ILE A 98 2.83 8.77 2.80
N ASN A 99 2.48 7.83 1.94
CA ASN A 99 1.89 8.10 0.63
C ASN A 99 0.64 7.26 0.30
N LYS A 100 0.17 6.43 1.23
CA LYS A 100 -1.03 5.57 1.06
C LYS A 100 -1.98 5.77 2.24
N PHE A 101 -3.25 5.95 1.93
CA PHE A 101 -4.30 6.22 2.91
C PHE A 101 -5.50 5.30 2.61
N LEU A 102 -6.08 4.69 3.64
CA LEU A 102 -7.25 3.82 3.52
C LEU A 102 -8.46 4.49 4.17
N PHE A 103 -9.52 4.73 3.39
CA PHE A 103 -10.78 5.27 3.88
C PHE A 103 -11.75 4.13 4.17
N VAL A 104 -12.17 3.97 5.43
CA VAL A 104 -13.06 2.88 5.87
C VAL A 104 -14.39 3.46 6.36
N GLY A 105 -15.50 2.85 5.95
CA GLY A 105 -16.85 3.25 6.38
C GLY A 105 -17.95 2.67 5.49
N SER A 106 -19.19 2.73 5.96
CA SER A 106 -20.38 2.25 5.24
C SER A 106 -20.56 2.92 3.86
N PRO A 107 -21.31 2.32 2.92
CA PRO A 107 -21.65 2.97 1.65
C PRO A 107 -22.29 4.36 1.88
N GLY A 108 -21.97 5.33 1.03
CA GLY A 108 -22.55 6.69 1.10
C GLY A 108 -21.95 7.65 2.14
N THR A 109 -20.95 7.23 2.93
CA THR A 109 -20.34 8.09 3.99
C THR A 109 -19.30 9.10 3.50
N GLY A 110 -19.29 9.46 2.21
CA GLY A 110 -18.40 10.50 1.69
C GLY A 110 -16.93 10.12 1.50
N LYS A 111 -16.57 8.82 1.48
CA LYS A 111 -15.19 8.34 1.25
C LYS A 111 -14.61 8.85 -0.07
N THR A 112 -15.33 8.64 -1.17
CA THR A 112 -14.92 9.07 -2.51
C THR A 112 -14.83 10.59 -2.63
N GLU A 113 -15.79 11.31 -2.03
CA GLU A 113 -15.80 12.78 -2.04
C GLU A 113 -14.62 13.35 -1.24
N SER A 114 -14.26 12.74 -0.11
CA SER A 114 -13.09 13.14 0.67
C SER A 114 -11.78 12.96 -0.12
N ALA A 115 -11.66 11.87 -0.88
CA ALA A 115 -10.51 11.64 -1.75
C ALA A 115 -10.40 12.68 -2.87
N LYS A 116 -11.52 13.03 -3.52
CA LYS A 116 -11.58 14.12 -4.51
C LYS A 116 -11.15 15.46 -3.91
N GLN A 117 -11.61 15.78 -2.70
CA GLN A 117 -11.23 17.01 -2.01
C GLN A 117 -9.72 17.07 -1.69
N ILE A 118 -9.12 15.96 -1.25
CA ILE A 118 -7.67 15.89 -1.05
C ILE A 118 -6.92 16.10 -2.37
N ALA A 119 -7.34 15.43 -3.45
CA ALA A 119 -6.71 15.59 -4.77
C ALA A 119 -6.73 17.05 -5.24
N ARG A 120 -7.88 17.72 -5.05
CA ARG A 120 -8.06 19.15 -5.32
C ARG A 120 -7.10 20.01 -4.50
N LEU A 121 -7.03 19.79 -3.18
CA LEU A 121 -6.20 20.59 -2.27
C LEU A 121 -4.69 20.37 -2.48
N LEU A 122 -4.30 19.23 -3.04
CA LEU A 122 -2.92 18.91 -3.40
C LEU A 122 -2.56 19.28 -4.85
N ASN A 123 -3.49 19.85 -5.63
CA ASN A 123 -3.33 20.13 -7.06
C ASN A 123 -2.86 18.91 -7.87
N ARG A 124 -3.49 17.75 -7.64
CA ARG A 124 -3.19 16.47 -8.33
C ARG A 124 -4.31 16.05 -9.29
N GLU A 125 -4.76 16.98 -10.13
CA GLU A 125 -5.75 16.70 -11.19
C GLU A 125 -5.24 15.70 -12.24
#